data_AF-A0A8J8E451-F1
#
_entry.id   AF-A0A8J8E451-F1
#
_cell.length_a   1.000
_cell.length_b   1.000
_cell.length_c   1.000
_cell.angle_alpha   90.00
_cell.angle_beta   90.00
_cell.angle_gamma   90.00
#
_symmetry.space_group_name_H-M   'P 1'
#
loop_
_entity.id
_entity.type
_entity.pdbx_description
1 polymer ?
#
loop_
_entity_poly.entity_id
_entity_poly.type
_entity_poly.pdbx_seq_one_letter_code
_entity_poly.pdbx_strand_id
1 'polypeptide(L)'
;MNPMEKAFEEAMKNPKLRKKLRVKAFLSLLLLVGFLGVVFITIGTMMASKNGTFLGMTHLDFLKLRARYGLFMMALITIHIIMNRGIMRKELGLLFG
;
A
#
# COMPACT_ATOMS: atom_id res chain seq x y z
N MET A 1 -17.14 -20.99 -7.97
CA MET A 1 -16.27 -20.49 -6.88
C MET A 1 -14.83 -20.71 -7.29
N ASN A 2 -14.02 -19.66 -7.27
CA ASN A 2 -12.62 -19.76 -7.68
C ASN A 2 -11.85 -20.61 -6.64
N PRO A 3 -10.94 -21.53 -7.01
CA PRO A 3 -10.23 -22.39 -6.04
C PRO A 3 -9.50 -21.58 -4.94
N MET A 4 -9.03 -20.38 -5.30
CA MET A 4 -8.42 -19.41 -4.37
C MET A 4 -9.42 -18.84 -3.35
N GLU A 5 -10.66 -18.55 -3.76
CA GLU A 5 -11.70 -18.07 -2.83
C GLU A 5 -12.07 -19.14 -1.82
N LYS A 6 -12.21 -20.40 -2.28
CA LYS A 6 -12.51 -21.53 -1.39
C LYS A 6 -11.40 -21.78 -0.36
N ALA A 7 -10.13 -21.74 -0.79
CA ALA A 7 -8.99 -21.85 0.10
C ALA A 7 -8.92 -20.68 1.11
N PHE A 8 -9.35 -19.50 0.70
CA PHE A 8 -9.41 -18.33 1.58
C PHE A 8 -10.52 -18.46 2.64
N GLU A 9 -11.71 -18.92 2.25
CA GLU A 9 -12.81 -19.19 3.19
C GLU A 9 -12.46 -20.26 4.22
N GLU A 10 -11.77 -21.33 3.81
CA GLU A 10 -11.26 -22.36 4.71
C GLU A 10 -10.20 -21.80 5.68
N ALA A 11 -9.30 -20.94 5.19
CA ALA A 11 -8.31 -20.27 6.02
C ALA A 11 -8.93 -19.29 7.05
N MET A 12 -10.08 -18.68 6.73
CA MET A 12 -10.81 -17.81 7.67
C MET A 12 -11.45 -18.55 8.83
N LYS A 13 -11.81 -19.83 8.66
CA LYS A 13 -12.40 -20.67 9.72
C LYS A 13 -11.37 -21.03 10.81
N ASN A 14 -10.07 -20.90 10.53
CA ASN A 14 -9.01 -21.10 11.51
C ASN A 14 -8.73 -19.80 12.33
N PRO A 15 -8.93 -19.79 13.66
CA PRO A 15 -8.83 -18.58 14.47
C PRO A 15 -7.42 -17.96 14.51
N LYS A 16 -6.35 -18.76 14.40
CA LYS A 16 -4.97 -18.26 14.36
C LYS A 16 -4.64 -17.60 13.02
N LEU A 17 -5.13 -18.17 11.91
CA LEU A 17 -4.93 -17.62 10.57
C LEU A 17 -5.79 -16.38 10.34
N ARG A 18 -7.02 -16.36 10.86
CA ARG A 18 -7.93 -15.22 10.75
C ARG A 18 -7.33 -13.92 11.28
N LYS A 19 -6.65 -13.95 12.45
CA LYS A 19 -5.95 -12.76 12.99
C LYS A 19 -4.85 -12.26 12.05
N LYS A 20 -4.01 -13.16 11.53
CA LYS A 20 -2.94 -12.82 10.58
C LYS A 20 -3.49 -12.26 9.26
N LEU A 21 -4.53 -12.90 8.70
CA LEU A 21 -5.19 -12.44 7.48
C LEU A 21 -5.80 -11.05 7.66
N ARG A 22 -6.40 -10.76 8.81
CA ARG A 22 -6.96 -9.44 9.12
C ARG A 22 -5.88 -8.35 9.18
N VAL A 23 -4.74 -8.63 9.82
CA VAL A 23 -3.60 -7.69 9.86
C VAL A 23 -3.05 -7.45 8.46
N LYS A 24 -2.91 -8.49 7.64
CA LYS A 24 -2.49 -8.36 6.24
C LYS A 24 -3.46 -7.51 5.42
N ALA A 25 -4.76 -7.80 5.52
CA ALA A 25 -5.79 -7.04 4.82
C ALA A 25 -5.81 -5.56 5.24
N PHE A 26 -5.66 -5.29 6.54
CA PHE A 26 -5.59 -3.93 7.06
C PHE A 26 -4.36 -3.17 6.54
N LEU A 27 -3.19 -3.82 6.52
CA LEU A 27 -1.98 -3.19 5.99
C LEU A 27 -2.08 -2.94 4.48
N SER A 28 -2.67 -3.87 3.72
CA SER A 28 -2.96 -3.67 2.29
C SER A 28 -3.92 -2.51 2.05
N LEU A 29 -4.95 -2.37 2.89
CA LEU A 29 -5.87 -1.23 2.82
C LEU A 29 -5.17 0.10 3.13
N LEU A 30 -4.31 0.14 4.15
CA LEU A 30 -3.50 1.31 4.46
C LEU A 30 -2.59 1.72 3.30
N LEU A 31 -1.94 0.74 2.65
CA LEU A 31 -1.13 1.00 1.47
C LEU A 31 -1.95 1.53 0.30
N LEU A 32 -3.17 1.01 0.10
CA LEU A 32 -4.07 1.51 -0.93
C LEU A 32 -4.44 2.97 -0.70
N VAL A 33 -4.83 3.33 0.54
CA VAL A 33 -5.16 4.71 0.91
C VAL A 33 -3.92 5.61 0.76
N GLY A 34 -2.76 5.15 1.22
CA GLY A 34 -1.51 5.87 1.06
C GLY A 34 -1.13 6.10 -0.40
N PHE A 35 -1.36 5.11 -1.27
CA PHE A 35 -1.17 5.23 -2.72
C PHE A 35 -2.09 6.29 -3.32
N LEU A 36 -3.38 6.30 -2.97
CA LEU A 36 -4.30 7.36 -3.40
C LEU A 36 -3.84 8.75 -2.94
N GLY A 37 -3.30 8.86 -1.73
CA GLY A 37 -2.68 10.09 -1.23
C GLY A 37 -1.50 10.54 -2.10
N VAL A 38 -0.62 9.63 -2.52
CA VAL A 38 0.50 9.94 -3.43
C VAL A 38 0.00 10.41 -4.80
N VAL A 39 -1.03 9.77 -5.35
CA VAL A 39 -1.66 10.19 -6.62
C VAL A 39 -2.20 11.60 -6.49
N PHE A 40 -2.94 11.89 -5.41
CA PHE A 40 -3.45 13.23 -5.13
C PHE A 40 -2.35 14.28 -5.03
N ILE A 41 -1.28 13.99 -4.28
CA ILE A 41 -0.12 14.90 -4.15
C ILE A 41 0.53 15.14 -5.52
N THR A 42 0.64 14.11 -6.35
CA THR A 42 1.24 14.21 -7.68
C THR A 42 0.40 15.12 -8.59
N ILE A 43 -0.92 14.90 -8.64
CA ILE A 43 -1.84 15.76 -9.40
C ILE A 43 -1.79 17.19 -8.87
N GLY A 44 -1.82 17.37 -7.54
CA GLY A 44 -1.76 18.68 -6.92
C GLY A 44 -0.47 19.44 -7.22
N THR A 45 0.67 18.73 -7.23
CA THR A 45 1.97 19.29 -7.63
C THR A 45 1.94 19.76 -9.08
N MET A 46 1.41 18.94 -9.99
CA MET A 46 1.31 19.29 -11.42
C MET A 46 0.41 20.50 -11.66
N MET A 47 -0.74 20.55 -10.98
CA MET A 47 -1.69 21.65 -11.08
C MET A 47 -1.13 22.94 -10.49
N ALA A 48 -0.50 22.87 -9.31
CA ALA A 48 0.15 24.02 -8.67
C ALA A 48 1.35 24.54 -9.49
N SER A 49 2.08 23.65 -10.18
CA SER A 49 3.17 24.06 -11.07
C SER A 49 2.67 24.82 -12.30
N LYS A 50 1.44 24.59 -12.75
CA LYS A 50 0.85 25.28 -13.91
C LYS A 50 0.09 26.54 -13.53
N ASN A 51 -0.65 26.52 -12.43
CA ASN A 51 -1.57 27.58 -12.03
C ASN A 51 -1.04 28.44 -10.87
N GLY A 52 0.19 28.19 -10.41
CA GLY A 52 0.80 28.82 -9.23
C GLY A 52 0.35 28.20 -7.90
N THR A 53 -0.95 27.94 -7.75
CA THR A 53 -1.52 27.26 -6.57
C THR A 53 -2.58 26.23 -6.96
N PHE A 54 -2.79 25.24 -6.10
CA PHE A 54 -3.89 24.27 -6.21
C PHE A 54 -4.43 23.97 -4.81
N LEU A 55 -5.74 24.15 -4.62
CA LEU A 55 -6.41 24.05 -3.32
C LEU A 55 -5.77 24.94 -2.23
N GLY A 56 -5.30 26.13 -2.63
CA GLY A 56 -4.64 27.08 -1.72
C GLY A 56 -3.21 26.70 -1.33
N MET A 57 -2.66 25.59 -1.83
CA MET A 57 -1.27 25.18 -1.61
C MET A 57 -0.39 25.53 -2.80
N THR A 58 0.85 25.95 -2.52
CA THR A 58 1.86 26.20 -3.55
C THR A 58 2.55 24.90 -3.98
N HIS A 59 3.29 24.95 -5.08
CA HIS A 59 4.14 23.84 -5.51
C HIS A 59 5.12 23.37 -4.41
N LEU A 60 5.72 24.31 -3.66
CA LEU A 60 6.63 24.00 -2.55
C LEU A 60 5.94 23.27 -1.40
N ASP A 61 4.67 23.59 -1.12
CA ASP A 61 3.90 22.92 -0.07
C ASP A 61 3.59 21.47 -0.45
N PHE A 62 3.24 21.23 -1.71
CA PHE A 62 3.07 19.87 -2.23
C PHE A 62 4.37 19.06 -2.18
N LEU A 63 5.51 19.67 -2.48
CA LEU A 63 6.82 19.01 -2.36
C LEU A 63 7.14 18.63 -0.91
N LYS A 64 6.89 19.52 0.05
CA LYS A 64 7.06 19.22 1.49
C LYS A 64 6.10 18.10 1.93
N LEU A 65 4.86 18.15 1.49
CA LEU A 65 3.85 17.13 1.78
C LEU A 65 4.28 15.77 1.20
N ARG A 66 4.78 15.74 -0.05
CA ARG A 66 5.33 14.55 -0.70
C ARG A 66 6.51 13.97 0.09
N ALA A 67 7.44 14.79 0.56
CA ALA A 67 8.60 14.33 1.32
C ALA A 67 8.17 13.64 2.63
N ARG A 68 7.20 14.23 3.35
CA ARG A 68 6.66 13.66 4.60
C ARG A 68 5.86 12.39 4.35
N TYR A 69 4.99 12.38 3.34
CA TYR A 69 4.22 11.21 2.95
C TYR A 69 5.10 10.08 2.41
N GLY A 70 6.15 10.40 1.67
CA GLY A 70 7.09 9.45 1.11
C GLY A 70 7.79 8.61 2.19
N LEU A 71 8.24 9.25 3.28
CA LEU A 71 8.82 8.54 4.42
C LEU A 71 7.82 7.57 5.07
N PHE A 72 6.58 8.02 5.27
CA PHE A 72 5.52 7.18 5.83
C PHE A 72 5.19 5.99 4.92
N MET A 73 5.07 6.23 3.61
CA MET A 73 4.82 5.20 2.62
C MET A 73 5.96 4.17 2.55
N MET A 74 7.21 4.62 2.60
CA MET A 74 8.35 3.70 2.64
C MET A 74 8.28 2.78 3.86
N ALA A 75 8.00 3.31 5.05
CA ALA A 75 7.85 2.50 6.26
C ALA A 75 6.73 1.44 6.12
N LEU A 76 5.56 1.84 5.60
CA LEU A 76 4.44 0.92 5.37
C LEU A 76 4.79 -0.18 4.36
N ILE A 77 5.47 0.18 3.27
CA ILE A 77 5.92 -0.78 2.24
C ILE A 77 6.93 -1.77 2.85
N THR A 78 7.89 -1.29 3.64
CA THR A 78 8.87 -2.16 4.29
C THR A 78 8.19 -3.18 5.21
N ILE A 79 7.26 -2.73 6.06
CA ILE A 79 6.49 -3.62 6.94
C ILE A 79 5.70 -4.64 6.12
N HIS A 80 5.07 -4.21 5.03
CA HIS A 80 4.30 -5.07 4.15
C HIS A 80 5.15 -6.16 3.50
N ILE A 81 6.30 -5.78 2.94
CA ILE A 81 7.24 -6.73 2.34
C ILE A 81 7.70 -7.73 3.40
N ILE A 82 8.11 -7.29 4.59
CA ILE A 82 8.56 -8.19 5.68
C ILE A 82 7.47 -9.20 6.04
N MET A 83 6.22 -8.76 6.17
CA MET A 83 5.09 -9.62 6.52
C MET A 83 4.69 -10.60 5.39
N ASN A 84 5.02 -10.26 4.14
CA ASN A 84 4.79 -11.09 2.96
C ASN A 84 6.01 -11.87 2.46
N ARG A 85 7.20 -11.70 3.06
CA ARG A 85 8.44 -12.41 2.68
C ARG A 85 8.27 -13.93 2.56
N GLY A 86 7.49 -14.54 3.44
CA GLY A 86 7.24 -15.98 3.41
C GLY A 86 6.43 -16.45 2.20
N ILE A 87 5.50 -15.63 1.70
CA ILE A 87 4.74 -15.89 0.48
C ILE A 87 5.62 -15.58 -0.74
N MET A 88 6.31 -14.44 -0.71
CA MET A 88 7.23 -14.01 -1.76
C MET A 88 8.31 -15.05 -2.04
N ARG A 89 8.86 -15.73 -1.01
CA ARG A 89 9.81 -16.85 -1.23
C ARG A 89 9.17 -18.04 -1.94
N LYS A 90 7.91 -18.37 -1.65
CA LYS A 90 7.18 -19.45 -2.32
C LYS A 90 6.86 -19.08 -3.77
N GLU A 91 6.46 -17.83 -4.01
CA GLU A 91 6.23 -17.29 -5.36
C GLU A 91 7.54 -17.25 -6.17
N LEU A 92 8.66 -16.87 -5.55
CA LEU A 92 9.97 -16.91 -6.19
C LEU A 92 10.39 -18.35 -6.52
N GLY A 93 10.10 -19.32 -5.67
CA GLY A 93 10.30 -20.75 -6.00
C GLY A 93 9.49 -21.18 -7.22
N LEU A 94 8.26 -20.68 -7.38
CA LEU A 94 7.48 -20.96 -8.61
C LEU A 94 8.11 -20.35 -9.87
N LEU A 95 8.83 -19.23 -9.74
CA LEU A 95 9.47 -18.55 -10.87
C LEU A 95 10.89 -19.07 -11.17
N PHE A 96 11.59 -19.59 -10.16
CA PHE A 96 13.02 -19.90 -10.25
C PHE A 96 13.39 -21.34 -9.87
N GLY A 97 12.44 -22.17 -9.41
CA GLY A 97 12.64 -23.59 -9.02
C GLY A 97 12.72 -23.79 -7.51
#